data_AF-A0A1B6BXX8-F1
#
_entry.id   AF-A0A1B6BXX8-F1
#
_cell.length_a   1.000
_cell.length_b   1.000
_cell.length_c   1.000
_cell.angle_alpha   90.00
_cell.angle_beta   90.00
_cell.angle_gamma   90.00
#
_symmetry.space_group_name_H-M   'P 1'
#
loop_
_entity.id
_entity.type
_entity.pdbx_description
1 polymer ?
#
loop_
_entity_poly.entity_id
_entity_poly.type
_entity_poly.pdbx_seq_one_letter_code
_entity_poly.pdbx_strand_id
1 'polypeptide(L)'
;YLITMQTYVWLLCVYVVVCQAKVQYKVKCKDDSMLVELKRTNDQTRVYLDGLKFYPDPACQPHIDGSQVTIMLSLDNVFQCGVTRVFNQLTGVKTYYHRIVLEEVGENPSKQFLSVKCIVAPTNQNHTLTKRNVLPAGFQEPEDLEITTSYTGKAPQPQLQVGVRQNGNLVTGELNVNPGTPLQMEIFLDKDSAPIYGLLVSYMQVTDTKAQEETIIFNGCSVDSYLFENFNTVDGDFLTAKFRAFKFPESTYVQFKGTVNVCLDKCRGVDCSNGQVGYGRRKREVPSMPPDPNKVFEITITSFIKVNYNKGDSLLEKVQFDMGMSESTTVLPTNDIINNKNDHQHLKLDTEEIREDLMYTIIEEKHNSAVPLSESIISFAFAVLLTLIHNVL
;
A
#
# COMPACT_ATOMS: atom_id res chain seq x y z
N TYR A 1 -33.39 10.48 48.80
CA TYR A 1 -34.21 10.81 47.62
C TYR A 1 -33.46 11.58 46.53
N LEU A 2 -32.74 12.68 46.83
CA LEU A 2 -31.92 13.37 45.80
C LEU A 2 -30.70 12.54 45.35
N ILE A 3 -30.01 11.88 46.29
CA ILE A 3 -28.78 11.10 46.00
C ILE A 3 -29.10 9.83 45.18
N THR A 4 -30.25 9.21 45.45
CA THR A 4 -30.74 8.02 44.73
C THR A 4 -31.18 8.33 43.30
N MET A 5 -31.60 9.56 43.01
CA MET A 5 -31.92 10.00 41.65
C MET A 5 -30.66 10.30 40.83
N GLN A 6 -29.61 10.83 41.48
CA GLN A 6 -28.37 11.20 40.79
C GLN A 6 -27.52 9.97 40.41
N THR A 7 -27.57 8.90 41.21
CA THR A 7 -26.92 7.62 40.88
C THR A 7 -27.62 6.86 39.77
N TYR A 8 -28.95 6.92 39.68
CA TYR A 8 -29.71 6.32 38.58
C TYR A 8 -29.44 7.01 37.24
N VAL A 9 -29.24 8.33 37.23
CA VAL A 9 -28.86 9.08 36.03
C VAL A 9 -27.44 8.74 35.56
N TRP A 10 -26.49 8.56 36.48
CA TRP A 10 -25.13 8.12 36.14
C TRP A 10 -25.08 6.66 35.68
N LEU A 11 -25.88 5.76 36.28
CA LEU A 11 -25.99 4.37 35.83
C LEU A 11 -26.65 4.26 34.45
N LEU A 12 -27.65 5.08 34.14
CA LEU A 12 -28.26 5.11 32.79
C LEU A 12 -27.31 5.67 31.72
N CYS A 13 -26.46 6.64 32.06
CA CYS A 13 -25.46 7.18 31.11
C CYS A 13 -24.32 6.21 30.79
N VAL A 14 -23.98 5.28 31.69
CA VAL A 14 -22.89 4.29 31.47
C VAL A 14 -23.32 3.11 30.59
N TYR A 15 -24.63 2.87 30.41
CA TYR A 15 -25.13 1.79 29.56
C TYR A 15 -25.25 2.13 28.07
N VAL A 16 -24.92 3.35 27.65
CA VAL A 16 -24.79 3.66 26.21
C VAL A 16 -23.38 3.26 25.76
N VAL A 17 -23.14 1.95 25.72
CA VAL A 17 -22.10 1.40 24.85
C VAL A 17 -22.55 1.73 23.43
N VAL A 18 -21.92 2.75 22.84
CA VAL A 18 -22.06 3.06 21.41
C VAL A 18 -21.51 1.87 20.66
N CYS A 19 -22.37 0.91 20.37
CA CYS A 19 -22.08 -0.19 19.47
C CYS A 19 -21.95 0.45 18.08
N GLN A 20 -20.73 0.72 17.64
CA GLN A 20 -20.49 1.10 16.25
C GLN A 20 -20.94 -0.07 15.38
N ALA A 21 -22.11 0.08 14.75
CA ALA A 21 -22.67 -0.93 13.87
C ALA A 21 -21.72 -1.13 12.69
N LYS A 22 -21.03 -2.28 12.64
CA LYS A 22 -20.23 -2.68 11.47
C LYS A 22 -21.17 -2.81 10.27
N VAL A 23 -20.86 -2.11 9.18
CA VAL A 23 -21.62 -2.15 7.93
C VAL A 23 -21.70 -3.60 7.41
N GLN A 24 -22.91 -4.09 7.15
CA GLN A 24 -23.12 -5.44 6.62
C GLN A 24 -22.97 -5.45 5.10
N TYR A 25 -22.10 -6.32 4.60
CA TYR A 25 -21.84 -6.49 3.17
C TYR A 25 -21.63 -7.96 2.81
N LYS A 26 -21.86 -8.30 1.54
CA LYS A 26 -21.66 -9.63 0.97
C LYS A 26 -20.83 -9.52 -0.30
N VAL A 27 -19.82 -10.38 -0.45
CA VAL A 27 -18.99 -10.47 -1.65
C VAL A 27 -19.28 -11.80 -2.34
N LYS A 28 -19.61 -11.76 -3.63
CA LYS A 28 -19.78 -12.94 -4.48
C LYS A 28 -18.66 -12.90 -5.53
N CYS A 29 -17.83 -13.94 -5.52
CA CYS A 29 -16.72 -14.09 -6.46
C CYS A 29 -17.10 -15.06 -7.57
N LYS A 30 -16.95 -14.62 -8.82
CA LYS A 30 -16.90 -15.46 -10.01
C LYS A 30 -15.47 -15.46 -10.53
N ASP A 31 -15.19 -16.25 -11.57
CA ASP A 31 -13.86 -16.34 -12.17
C ASP A 31 -13.44 -15.02 -12.85
N ASP A 32 -14.41 -14.28 -13.40
CA ASP A 32 -14.25 -13.06 -14.21
C ASP A 32 -14.66 -11.77 -13.48
N SER A 33 -15.35 -11.88 -12.36
CA SER A 33 -16.03 -10.74 -11.72
C SER A 33 -16.18 -10.88 -10.21
N MET A 34 -16.14 -9.74 -9.51
CA MET A 34 -16.41 -9.61 -8.08
C MET A 34 -17.63 -8.72 -7.89
N LEU A 35 -18.69 -9.26 -7.30
CA LEU A 35 -19.92 -8.53 -6.97
C LEU A 35 -19.98 -8.25 -5.47
N VAL A 36 -20.09 -6.98 -5.11
CA VAL A 36 -20.24 -6.52 -3.74
C VAL A 36 -21.64 -5.97 -3.53
N GLU A 37 -22.38 -6.56 -2.59
CA GLU A 37 -23.70 -6.13 -2.16
C GLU A 37 -23.58 -5.57 -0.75
N LEU A 38 -23.92 -4.29 -0.56
CA LEU A 38 -23.87 -3.62 0.74
C LEU A 38 -25.21 -2.95 1.04
N LYS A 39 -25.58 -2.95 2.32
CA LYS A 39 -26.79 -2.27 2.79
C LYS A 39 -26.41 -0.95 3.43
N ARG A 40 -26.94 0.14 2.90
CA ARG A 40 -26.73 1.48 3.41
C ARG A 40 -27.52 1.71 4.69
N THR A 41 -26.88 2.32 5.69
CA THR A 41 -27.52 2.67 6.97
C THR A 41 -28.43 3.88 6.83
N ASN A 42 -27.95 4.94 6.15
CA ASN A 42 -28.66 6.21 5.97
C ASN A 42 -28.54 6.74 4.54
N ASP A 43 -29.53 7.51 4.07
CA ASP A 43 -29.54 8.00 2.69
C ASP A 43 -28.45 9.03 2.35
N GLN A 44 -27.81 9.57 3.39
CA GLN A 44 -26.72 10.54 3.30
C GLN A 44 -25.33 9.89 3.18
N THR A 45 -25.23 8.57 3.22
CA THR A 45 -23.94 7.88 3.01
C THR A 45 -23.64 7.78 1.52
N ARG A 46 -22.56 8.42 1.09
CA ARG A 46 -21.97 8.27 -0.24
C ARG A 46 -21.08 7.04 -0.24
N VAL A 47 -21.21 6.21 -1.26
CA VAL A 47 -20.41 4.99 -1.44
C VAL A 47 -19.66 5.15 -2.75
N TYR A 48 -18.38 4.85 -2.78
CA TYR A 48 -17.56 4.88 -3.99
C TYR A 48 -16.32 4.01 -3.82
N LEU A 49 -15.66 3.68 -4.93
CA LEU A 49 -14.39 2.97 -4.95
C LEU A 49 -13.25 3.91 -4.53
N ASP A 50 -12.29 3.42 -3.76
CA ASP A 50 -11.17 4.23 -3.26
C ASP A 50 -10.37 4.81 -4.45
N GLY A 51 -10.12 6.12 -4.41
CA GLY A 51 -9.48 6.85 -5.51
C GLY A 51 -10.35 7.10 -6.76
N LEU A 52 -11.64 6.74 -6.77
CA LEU A 52 -12.51 6.78 -7.96
C LEU A 52 -13.85 7.51 -7.73
N LYS A 53 -13.91 8.46 -6.80
CA LYS A 53 -15.14 9.16 -6.40
C LYS A 53 -15.88 9.88 -7.55
N PHE A 54 -15.14 10.46 -8.50
CA PHE A 54 -15.66 11.19 -9.65
C PHE A 54 -15.16 10.61 -10.98
N TYR A 55 -14.70 9.36 -10.98
CA TYR A 55 -14.26 8.70 -12.19
C TYR A 55 -15.45 8.52 -13.16
N PRO A 56 -15.30 8.90 -14.44
CA PRO A 56 -16.44 9.00 -15.36
C PRO A 56 -16.95 7.65 -15.89
N ASP A 57 -16.21 6.55 -15.73
CA ASP A 57 -16.65 5.23 -16.22
C ASP A 57 -17.85 4.72 -15.39
N PRO A 58 -19.03 4.52 -16.01
CA PRO A 58 -20.20 4.01 -15.31
C PRO A 58 -20.01 2.61 -14.73
N ALA A 59 -19.10 1.79 -15.28
CA ALA A 59 -18.82 0.46 -14.75
C ALA A 59 -18.21 0.49 -13.33
N CYS A 60 -17.51 1.58 -12.99
CA CYS A 60 -16.90 1.77 -11.69
C CYS A 60 -17.80 2.52 -10.69
N GLN A 61 -19.00 2.91 -11.13
CA GLN A 61 -19.97 3.60 -10.28
C GLN A 61 -20.87 2.59 -9.55
N PRO A 62 -21.22 2.84 -8.28
CA PRO A 62 -22.14 1.98 -7.55
C PRO A 62 -23.55 2.08 -8.12
N HIS A 63 -24.20 0.94 -8.31
CA HIS A 63 -25.62 0.89 -8.60
C HIS A 63 -26.41 0.91 -7.29
N ILE A 64 -27.23 1.95 -7.10
CA ILE A 64 -28.00 2.16 -5.87
C ILE A 64 -29.48 1.91 -6.17
N ASP A 65 -30.07 0.93 -5.50
CA ASP A 65 -31.50 0.63 -5.52
C ASP A 65 -32.06 0.71 -4.09
N GLY A 66 -32.66 1.85 -3.75
CA GLY A 66 -33.10 2.18 -2.40
C GLY A 66 -31.95 2.14 -1.36
N SER A 67 -32.01 1.16 -0.45
CA SER A 67 -30.98 0.96 0.58
C SER A 67 -29.89 -0.04 0.17
N GLN A 68 -30.07 -0.74 -0.96
CA GLN A 68 -29.12 -1.72 -1.44
C GLN A 68 -28.19 -1.06 -2.46
N VAL A 69 -26.90 -1.26 -2.26
CA VAL A 69 -25.87 -0.78 -3.18
C VAL A 69 -25.12 -1.98 -3.71
N THR A 70 -24.95 -2.02 -5.03
CA THR A 70 -24.31 -3.10 -5.75
C THR A 70 -23.16 -2.55 -6.57
N ILE A 71 -21.98 -3.17 -6.43
CA ILE A 71 -20.78 -2.78 -7.17
C ILE A 71 -20.23 -4.04 -7.84
N MET A 72 -20.02 -3.98 -9.15
CA MET A 72 -19.48 -5.09 -9.95
C MET A 72 -18.10 -4.71 -10.49
N LEU A 73 -17.09 -5.49 -10.15
CA LEU A 73 -15.70 -5.26 -10.52
C LEU A 73 -15.21 -6.38 -11.44
N SER A 74 -14.60 -6.04 -12.58
CA SER A 74 -13.98 -7.01 -13.48
C SER A 74 -12.67 -7.55 -12.89
N LEU A 75 -12.48 -8.87 -12.96
CA LEU A 75 -11.22 -9.55 -12.61
C LEU A 75 -10.36 -9.84 -13.84
N ASP A 76 -10.94 -9.82 -15.04
CA ASP A 76 -10.21 -9.94 -16.31
C ASP A 76 -9.46 -8.65 -16.64
N ASN A 77 -10.15 -7.50 -16.57
CA ASN A 77 -9.54 -6.18 -16.73
C ASN A 77 -9.43 -5.46 -15.38
N VAL A 78 -8.45 -5.89 -14.59
CA VAL A 78 -8.19 -5.35 -13.24
C VAL A 78 -7.89 -3.84 -13.24
N PHE A 79 -7.42 -3.30 -14.37
CA PHE A 79 -7.10 -1.88 -14.50
C PHE A 79 -8.35 -1.00 -14.59
N GLN A 80 -9.48 -1.50 -15.11
CA GLN A 80 -10.65 -0.66 -15.42
C GLN A 80 -11.14 0.14 -14.19
N CYS A 81 -11.32 -0.55 -13.06
CA CYS A 81 -11.75 0.07 -11.80
C CYS A 81 -10.71 -0.08 -10.69
N GLY A 82 -9.43 -0.23 -11.06
CA GLY A 82 -8.30 -0.29 -10.13
C GLY A 82 -8.35 -1.41 -9.10
N VAL A 83 -8.78 -2.61 -9.51
CA VAL A 83 -8.69 -3.80 -8.67
C VAL A 83 -7.22 -4.21 -8.57
N THR A 84 -6.75 -4.47 -7.36
CA THR A 84 -5.40 -5.00 -7.15
C THR A 84 -5.42 -6.50 -7.27
N ARG A 85 -4.53 -7.06 -8.09
CA ARG A 85 -4.38 -8.52 -8.27
C ARG A 85 -3.05 -8.98 -7.72
N VAL A 86 -3.09 -9.88 -6.74
CA VAL A 86 -1.93 -10.57 -6.18
C VAL A 86 -1.89 -11.98 -6.76
N PHE A 87 -0.82 -12.28 -7.49
CA PHE A 87 -0.56 -13.61 -8.02
C PHE A 87 0.56 -14.28 -7.21
N ASN A 88 0.24 -15.40 -6.58
CA ASN A 88 1.24 -16.22 -5.90
C ASN A 88 1.89 -17.16 -6.92
N GLN A 89 3.18 -16.95 -7.20
CA GLN A 89 3.86 -17.72 -8.25
C GLN A 89 4.11 -19.18 -7.87
N LEU A 90 4.16 -19.49 -6.57
CA LEU A 90 4.40 -20.84 -6.07
C LEU A 90 3.14 -21.71 -6.11
N THR A 91 1.98 -21.14 -5.79
CA THR A 91 0.70 -21.87 -5.69
C THR A 91 -0.21 -21.67 -6.89
N GLY A 92 0.05 -20.67 -7.73
CA GLY A 92 -0.81 -20.25 -8.83
C GLY A 92 -2.11 -19.55 -8.39
N VAL A 93 -2.32 -19.35 -7.08
CA VAL A 93 -3.51 -18.69 -6.54
C VAL A 93 -3.49 -17.20 -6.87
N LYS A 94 -4.62 -16.69 -7.36
CA LYS A 94 -4.85 -15.26 -7.63
C LYS A 94 -5.79 -14.70 -6.57
N THR A 95 -5.37 -13.66 -5.87
CA THR A 95 -6.23 -12.91 -4.95
C THR A 95 -6.45 -11.52 -5.51
N TYR A 96 -7.70 -11.11 -5.56
CA TYR A 96 -8.12 -9.79 -5.99
C TYR A 96 -8.67 -9.04 -4.80
N TYR A 97 -8.32 -7.77 -4.64
CA TYR A 97 -8.88 -6.94 -3.59
C TYR A 97 -9.00 -5.48 -4.02
N HIS A 98 -9.93 -4.78 -3.38
CA HIS A 98 -10.12 -3.34 -3.55
C HIS A 98 -10.73 -2.75 -2.26
N ARG A 99 -10.71 -1.43 -2.13
CA ARG A 99 -11.29 -0.72 -0.97
C ARG A 99 -12.47 0.13 -1.42
N ILE A 100 -13.57 0.03 -0.69
CA ILE A 100 -14.77 0.84 -0.89
C ILE A 100 -14.81 1.87 0.23
N VAL A 101 -15.09 3.12 -0.11
CA VAL A 101 -15.21 4.23 0.83
C VAL A 101 -16.69 4.46 1.11
N LEU A 102 -17.04 4.49 2.40
CA LEU A 102 -18.33 4.95 2.90
C LEU A 102 -18.11 6.31 3.56
N GLU A 103 -18.68 7.36 2.98
CA GLU A 103 -18.56 8.74 3.45
C GLU A 103 -19.93 9.24 3.89
N GLU A 104 -20.09 9.49 5.19
CA GLU A 104 -21.30 10.09 5.74
C GLU A 104 -21.28 11.60 5.52
N VAL A 105 -22.35 12.12 4.91
CA VAL A 105 -22.50 13.55 4.64
C VAL A 105 -23.47 14.16 5.65
N GLY A 106 -22.97 14.92 6.62
CA GLY A 106 -23.79 15.50 7.69
C GLY A 106 -22.97 16.34 8.68
N GLU A 107 -23.52 16.58 9.89
CA GLU A 107 -22.90 17.40 10.95
C GLU A 107 -21.56 16.84 11.45
N ASN A 108 -21.39 15.51 11.42
CA ASN A 108 -20.14 14.83 11.76
C ASN A 108 -19.69 13.95 10.59
N PRO A 109 -18.94 14.49 9.61
CA PRO A 109 -18.50 13.72 8.47
C PRO A 109 -17.56 12.60 8.92
N SER A 110 -17.93 11.35 8.63
CA SER A 110 -17.11 10.18 8.91
C SER A 110 -16.74 9.49 7.59
N LYS A 111 -15.50 9.00 7.51
CA LYS A 111 -15.00 8.21 6.37
C LYS A 111 -14.59 6.84 6.87
N GLN A 112 -15.24 5.81 6.34
CA GLN A 112 -14.96 4.41 6.65
C GLN A 112 -14.47 3.70 5.39
N PHE A 113 -13.52 2.79 5.55
CA PHE A 113 -12.96 1.99 4.46
C PHE A 113 -13.37 0.53 4.63
N LEU A 114 -13.94 -0.03 3.57
CA LEU A 114 -14.38 -1.40 3.48
C LEU A 114 -13.47 -2.17 2.50
N SER A 115 -12.64 -3.07 3.02
CA SER A 115 -11.78 -3.92 2.19
C SER A 115 -12.52 -5.15 1.72
N VAL A 116 -12.65 -5.33 0.41
CA VAL A 116 -13.27 -6.49 -0.23
C VAL A 116 -12.22 -7.34 -0.94
N LYS A 117 -12.37 -8.67 -0.89
CA LYS A 117 -11.42 -9.62 -1.50
C LYS A 117 -12.10 -10.82 -2.14
N CYS A 118 -11.52 -11.31 -3.23
CA CYS A 118 -11.86 -12.55 -3.90
C CYS A 118 -10.60 -13.39 -4.13
N ILE A 119 -10.70 -14.71 -3.94
CA ILE A 119 -9.59 -15.64 -4.14
C ILE A 119 -10.00 -16.64 -5.21
N VAL A 120 -9.25 -16.69 -6.30
CA VAL A 120 -9.42 -17.62 -7.40
C VAL A 120 -8.21 -18.54 -7.42
N ALA A 121 -8.42 -19.79 -7.02
CA ALA A 121 -7.40 -20.84 -7.05
C ALA A 121 -7.51 -21.63 -8.37
N PRO A 122 -6.39 -22.11 -8.94
CA PRO A 122 -6.42 -22.95 -10.13
C PRO A 122 -7.20 -24.25 -9.84
N THR A 123 -8.23 -24.53 -10.64
CA THR A 123 -9.17 -25.66 -10.46
C THR A 123 -8.60 -27.04 -10.78
N ASN A 124 -7.30 -27.18 -11.02
CA ASN A 124 -6.69 -28.45 -11.39
C ASN A 124 -5.43 -28.71 -10.58
N GLN A 125 -5.61 -29.35 -9.43
CA GLN A 125 -4.79 -30.52 -9.11
C GLN A 125 -5.76 -31.58 -8.59
N ASN A 126 -6.26 -32.42 -9.51
CA ASN A 126 -6.59 -33.80 -9.16
C ASN A 126 -5.28 -34.43 -8.69
N HIS A 127 -4.87 -34.14 -7.46
CA HIS A 127 -3.89 -34.95 -6.79
C HIS A 127 -4.54 -36.31 -6.65
N THR A 128 -4.27 -37.20 -7.60
CA THR A 128 -4.26 -38.62 -7.29
C THR A 128 -3.22 -38.77 -6.20
N LEU A 129 -3.66 -38.71 -4.95
CA LEU A 129 -2.88 -39.08 -3.77
C LEU A 129 -2.52 -40.56 -3.95
N THR A 130 -1.46 -40.84 -4.69
CA THR A 130 -0.89 -42.19 -4.72
C THR A 130 -0.17 -42.38 -3.41
N LYS A 131 -0.88 -42.94 -2.44
CA LYS A 131 -0.32 -43.34 -1.15
C LYS A 131 0.75 -44.41 -1.41
N ARG A 132 2.02 -44.03 -1.55
CA ARG A 132 3.15 -44.96 -1.48
C ARG A 132 3.38 -45.32 0.00
N ASN A 133 2.43 -46.07 0.55
CA ASN A 133 2.51 -46.62 1.91
C ASN A 133 3.32 -47.92 1.91
N VAL A 134 4.59 -47.86 1.55
CA VAL A 134 5.50 -48.98 1.85
C VAL A 134 6.73 -48.38 2.51
N LEU A 135 6.74 -48.45 3.84
CA LEU A 135 7.93 -48.20 4.63
C LEU A 135 8.95 -49.33 4.34
N PRO A 136 10.25 -49.05 4.28
CA PRO A 136 11.27 -50.08 4.12
C PRO A 136 11.18 -51.15 5.20
N ALA A 137 11.50 -52.40 4.87
CA ALA A 137 11.60 -53.46 5.87
C ALA A 137 12.62 -53.06 6.95
N GLY A 138 12.19 -52.97 8.21
CA GLY A 138 13.01 -52.52 9.34
C GLY A 138 12.79 -51.08 9.79
N PHE A 139 11.84 -50.33 9.22
CA PHE A 139 11.41 -49.06 9.80
C PHE A 139 10.63 -49.33 11.10
N GLN A 140 11.25 -49.02 12.23
CA GLN A 140 10.65 -49.12 13.56
C GLN A 140 10.38 -47.70 14.05
N GLU A 141 9.11 -47.31 14.06
CA GLU A 141 8.69 -46.00 14.57
C GLU A 141 8.84 -46.01 16.10
N PRO A 142 9.54 -45.03 16.70
CA PRO A 142 9.57 -44.88 18.16
C PRO A 142 8.14 -44.67 18.67
N GLU A 143 7.73 -45.38 19.73
CA GLU A 143 6.36 -45.30 20.26
C GLU A 143 6.01 -43.89 20.77
N ASP A 144 7.01 -43.11 21.20
CA ASP A 144 6.84 -41.73 21.68
C ASP A 144 7.93 -40.80 21.14
N LEU A 145 7.61 -40.01 20.11
CA LEU A 145 8.33 -38.78 19.79
C LEU A 145 7.63 -37.63 20.53
N GLU A 146 8.14 -37.23 21.70
CA GLU A 146 7.70 -35.99 22.35
C GLU A 146 8.18 -34.78 21.52
N ILE A 147 7.42 -34.40 20.50
CA ILE A 147 7.59 -33.13 19.80
C ILE A 147 7.20 -32.03 20.79
N THR A 148 8.13 -31.64 21.66
CA THR A 148 7.89 -30.70 22.75
C THR A 148 7.44 -29.32 22.25
N THR A 149 7.75 -28.95 21.00
CA THR A 149 7.05 -27.90 20.25
C THR A 149 7.30 -28.07 18.74
N SER A 150 6.26 -27.89 17.91
CA SER A 150 6.45 -27.61 16.48
C SER A 150 5.80 -26.26 16.17
N TYR A 151 6.59 -25.31 15.68
CA TYR A 151 6.10 -23.99 15.30
C TYR A 151 6.03 -23.91 13.78
N THR A 152 4.86 -24.23 13.22
CA THR A 152 4.59 -24.02 11.80
C THR A 152 3.93 -22.67 11.60
N GLY A 153 4.73 -21.63 11.36
CA GLY A 153 4.23 -20.31 10.97
C GLY A 153 3.93 -20.27 9.47
N LYS A 154 2.71 -19.87 9.09
CA LYS A 154 2.39 -19.59 7.68
C LYS A 154 2.54 -18.09 7.43
N ALA A 155 3.38 -17.72 6.47
CA ALA A 155 3.53 -16.33 6.08
C ALA A 155 2.19 -15.75 5.56
N PRO A 156 1.85 -14.50 5.91
CA PRO A 156 0.63 -13.85 5.45
C PRO A 156 0.70 -13.59 3.94
N GLN A 157 -0.46 -13.35 3.33
CA GLN A 157 -0.52 -12.88 1.96
C GLN A 157 -0.27 -11.37 1.92
N PRO A 158 0.69 -10.86 1.13
CA PRO A 158 1.02 -9.44 1.11
C PRO A 158 -0.18 -8.60 0.64
N GLN A 159 -0.48 -7.53 1.38
CA GLN A 159 -1.39 -6.48 0.94
C GLN A 159 -0.60 -5.18 0.78
N LEU A 160 -0.67 -4.59 -0.41
CA LEU A 160 -0.07 -3.29 -0.67
C LEU A 160 -1.12 -2.18 -0.66
N GLN A 161 -0.62 -0.99 -0.37
CA GLN A 161 -1.32 0.27 -0.55
C GLN A 161 -0.47 1.21 -1.41
N VAL A 162 -1.15 2.05 -2.18
CA VAL A 162 -0.53 3.06 -3.04
C VAL A 162 -1.03 4.42 -2.60
N GLY A 163 -0.10 5.33 -2.37
CA GLY A 163 -0.38 6.71 -1.98
C GLY A 163 0.35 7.70 -2.88
N VAL A 164 -0.18 8.92 -2.96
CA VAL A 164 0.51 10.05 -3.57
C VAL A 164 0.58 11.18 -2.56
N ARG A 165 1.78 11.73 -2.38
CA ARG A 165 2.06 12.86 -1.50
C ARG A 165 2.42 14.10 -2.30
N GLN A 166 1.96 15.23 -1.78
CA GLN A 166 2.36 16.55 -2.22
C GLN A 166 2.86 17.30 -0.99
N ASN A 167 4.09 17.83 -1.05
CA ASN A 167 4.71 18.57 0.06
C ASN A 167 4.64 17.84 1.41
N GLY A 168 4.84 16.52 1.41
CA GLY A 168 4.82 15.69 2.62
C GLY A 168 3.43 15.36 3.16
N ASN A 169 2.34 15.87 2.59
CA ASN A 169 0.98 15.50 3.00
C ASN A 169 0.43 14.41 2.08
N LEU A 170 -0.17 13.37 2.67
CA LEU A 170 -0.88 12.34 1.92
C LEU A 170 -2.15 12.95 1.33
N VAL A 171 -2.22 13.00 0.00
CA VAL A 171 -3.40 13.55 -0.65
C VAL A 171 -4.42 12.44 -0.75
N THR A 172 -5.39 12.48 0.17
CA THR A 172 -6.47 11.49 0.22
C THR A 172 -7.62 11.93 -0.68
N GLY A 173 -7.69 11.35 -1.87
CA GLY A 173 -8.73 11.61 -2.87
C GLY A 173 -8.19 11.86 -4.27
N GLU A 174 -9.06 12.22 -5.21
CA GLU A 174 -8.67 12.60 -6.57
C GLU A 174 -7.90 13.92 -6.53
N LEU A 175 -6.58 13.81 -6.63
CA LEU A 175 -5.63 14.91 -6.61
C LEU A 175 -5.83 15.79 -7.85
N ASN A 176 -6.44 16.96 -7.70
CA ASN A 176 -6.43 18.02 -8.71
C ASN A 176 -5.03 18.65 -8.72
N VAL A 177 -4.16 18.17 -9.61
CA VAL A 177 -2.81 18.74 -9.77
C VAL A 177 -2.69 19.57 -11.03
N ASN A 178 -1.91 20.63 -10.91
CA ASN A 178 -1.42 21.38 -12.04
C ASN A 178 -0.26 20.60 -12.68
N PRO A 179 -0.15 20.60 -14.02
CA PRO A 179 1.02 20.01 -14.68
C PRO A 179 2.32 20.66 -14.24
N GLY A 180 3.36 19.84 -14.08
CA GLY A 180 4.67 20.22 -13.59
C GLY A 180 4.81 20.17 -12.07
N THR A 181 3.72 20.02 -11.30
CA THR A 181 3.79 19.90 -9.84
C THR A 181 4.63 18.67 -9.45
N PRO A 182 5.64 18.82 -8.57
CA PRO A 182 6.40 17.69 -8.05
C PRO A 182 5.54 16.91 -7.05
N LEU A 183 5.41 15.61 -7.29
CA LEU A 183 4.66 14.67 -6.47
C LEU A 183 5.56 13.50 -6.07
N GLN A 184 5.16 12.80 -5.02
CA GLN A 184 5.85 11.60 -4.55
C GLN A 184 4.86 10.45 -4.49
N MET A 185 5.14 9.39 -5.24
CA MET A 185 4.41 8.14 -5.17
C MET A 185 4.99 7.25 -4.08
N GLU A 186 4.12 6.65 -3.28
CA GLU A 186 4.48 5.74 -2.20
C GLU A 186 3.77 4.41 -2.41
N ILE A 187 4.50 3.31 -2.30
CA ILE A 187 3.94 1.95 -2.34
C ILE A 187 4.49 1.22 -1.13
N PHE A 188 3.61 0.67 -0.30
CA PHE A 188 4.02 0.05 0.95
C PHE A 188 3.17 -1.15 1.32
N LEU A 189 3.78 -2.07 2.06
CA LEU A 189 3.12 -3.26 2.60
C LEU A 189 2.32 -2.93 3.87
N ASP A 190 1.31 -3.75 4.14
CA ASP A 190 0.60 -3.75 5.40
C ASP A 190 1.51 -4.24 6.55
N LYS A 191 1.12 -3.89 7.79
CA LYS A 191 1.93 -4.15 8.99
C LYS A 191 2.25 -5.63 9.21
N ASP A 192 1.37 -6.54 8.78
CA ASP A 192 1.55 -7.97 8.99
C ASP A 192 2.54 -8.56 7.97
N SER A 193 2.65 -7.93 6.79
CA SER A 193 3.47 -8.41 5.67
C SER A 193 4.83 -7.71 5.57
N ALA A 194 4.92 -6.45 5.99
CA ALA A 194 6.14 -5.64 5.99
C ALA A 194 7.39 -6.32 6.59
N PRO A 195 7.34 -7.02 7.75
CA PRO A 195 8.54 -7.64 8.32
C PRO A 195 9.01 -8.90 7.60
N ILE A 196 8.23 -9.42 6.64
CA ILE A 196 8.50 -10.71 5.97
C ILE A 196 8.90 -10.52 4.52
N TYR A 197 8.42 -9.44 3.90
CA TYR A 197 8.52 -9.24 2.47
C TYR A 197 9.07 -7.87 2.09
N GLY A 198 9.68 -7.84 0.92
CA GLY A 198 10.16 -6.62 0.28
C GLY A 198 9.45 -6.38 -1.03
N LEU A 199 9.49 -5.14 -1.49
CA LEU A 199 8.84 -4.68 -2.70
C LEU A 199 9.86 -4.29 -3.77
N LEU A 200 9.49 -4.57 -5.01
CA LEU A 200 10.20 -4.15 -6.20
C LEU A 200 9.20 -3.80 -7.29
N VAL A 201 9.14 -2.53 -7.72
CA VAL A 201 8.37 -2.15 -8.92
C VAL A 201 9.15 -2.60 -10.16
N SER A 202 8.64 -3.59 -10.88
CA SER A 202 9.32 -4.17 -12.05
C SER A 202 8.92 -3.49 -13.35
N TYR A 203 7.66 -3.08 -13.46
CA TYR A 203 7.13 -2.43 -14.65
C TYR A 203 6.09 -1.39 -14.27
N MET A 204 6.10 -0.25 -14.93
CA MET A 204 5.07 0.76 -14.75
C MET A 204 4.85 1.52 -16.06
N GLN A 205 3.57 1.65 -16.40
CA GLN A 205 3.09 2.29 -17.61
C GLN A 205 2.02 3.30 -17.24
N VAL A 206 1.93 4.36 -18.02
CA VAL A 206 0.93 5.39 -17.83
C VAL A 206 0.07 5.50 -19.08
N THR A 207 -1.24 5.69 -18.90
CA THR A 207 -2.21 5.81 -19.99
C THR A 207 -3.23 6.90 -19.71
N ASP A 208 -3.80 7.44 -20.79
CA ASP A 208 -4.91 8.38 -20.79
C ASP A 208 -6.30 7.73 -20.60
N THR A 209 -6.31 6.45 -20.20
CA THR A 209 -7.44 5.51 -20.15
C THR A 209 -8.06 5.16 -21.51
N LYS A 210 -7.42 5.57 -22.61
CA LYS A 210 -7.86 5.30 -23.98
C LYS A 210 -6.76 4.55 -24.76
N ALA A 211 -6.07 5.23 -25.67
CA ALA A 211 -5.16 4.63 -26.64
C ALA A 211 -3.71 5.08 -26.44
N GLN A 212 -3.47 6.18 -25.73
CA GLN A 212 -2.12 6.65 -25.48
C GLN A 212 -1.57 5.94 -24.25
N GLU A 213 -0.45 5.24 -24.42
CA GLU A 213 0.24 4.61 -23.31
C GLU A 213 1.76 4.76 -23.45
N GLU A 214 2.42 5.07 -22.35
CA GLU A 214 3.87 5.25 -22.28
C GLU A 214 4.46 4.46 -21.11
N THR A 215 5.58 3.79 -21.34
CA THR A 215 6.27 3.06 -20.27
C THR A 215 7.19 4.01 -19.53
N ILE A 216 6.99 4.12 -18.20
CA ILE A 216 7.81 4.99 -17.34
C ILE A 216 8.86 4.20 -16.55
N ILE A 217 8.56 2.95 -16.17
CA ILE A 217 9.51 2.05 -15.51
C ILE A 217 9.56 0.73 -16.29
N PHE A 218 10.77 0.30 -16.63
CA PHE A 218 11.02 -0.97 -17.31
C PHE A 218 12.14 -1.74 -16.61
N ASN A 219 11.83 -2.94 -16.14
CA ASN A 219 12.71 -3.76 -15.29
C ASN A 219 13.25 -3.00 -14.07
N GLY A 220 12.39 -2.18 -13.46
CA GLY A 220 12.71 -1.40 -12.27
C GLY A 220 13.69 -0.23 -12.44
N CYS A 221 14.02 0.12 -13.69
CA CYS A 221 14.67 1.38 -14.04
C CYS A 221 13.68 2.31 -14.73
N SER A 222 13.75 3.59 -14.39
CA SER A 222 13.02 4.65 -15.08
C SER A 222 13.57 4.84 -16.50
N VAL A 223 12.65 5.00 -17.45
CA VAL A 223 12.96 5.34 -18.84
C VAL A 223 13.37 6.82 -18.95
N ASP A 224 12.73 7.70 -18.17
CA ASP A 224 13.05 9.13 -18.11
C ASP A 224 13.09 9.60 -16.64
N SER A 225 14.31 9.74 -16.12
CA SER A 225 14.57 10.18 -14.75
C SER A 225 14.12 11.63 -14.46
N TYR A 226 13.86 12.46 -15.49
CA TYR A 226 13.38 13.82 -15.30
C TYR A 226 11.87 13.87 -15.02
N LEU A 227 11.11 12.99 -15.67
CA LEU A 227 9.66 12.88 -15.47
C LEU A 227 9.32 12.01 -14.27
N PHE A 228 10.03 10.88 -14.11
CA PHE A 228 9.77 9.90 -13.07
C PHE A 228 11.09 9.35 -12.53
N GLU A 229 11.39 9.54 -11.25
CA GLU A 229 12.60 9.02 -10.61
C GLU A 229 12.48 7.50 -10.37
N ASN A 230 13.62 6.84 -10.15
CA ASN A 230 13.63 5.44 -9.73
C ASN A 230 12.97 5.27 -8.35
N PHE A 231 12.33 4.11 -8.14
CA PHE A 231 11.82 3.76 -6.81
C PHE A 231 12.98 3.44 -5.87
N ASN A 232 13.04 4.17 -4.76
CA ASN A 232 14.01 4.00 -3.69
C ASN A 232 13.31 3.46 -2.45
N THR A 233 14.02 2.64 -1.68
CA THR A 233 13.56 2.12 -0.39
C THR A 233 14.71 2.07 0.61
N VAL A 234 14.39 2.30 1.89
CA VAL A 234 15.34 2.16 3.00
C VAL A 234 15.31 0.72 3.49
N ASP A 235 14.15 0.26 3.94
CA ASP A 235 13.97 -1.02 4.63
C ASP A 235 13.50 -2.16 3.70
N GLY A 236 13.01 -1.85 2.50
CA GLY A 236 12.56 -2.82 1.49
C GLY A 236 11.04 -2.94 1.37
N ASP A 237 10.29 -2.60 2.40
CA ASP A 237 8.82 -2.68 2.50
C ASP A 237 8.10 -1.40 2.04
N PHE A 238 8.82 -0.27 2.02
CA PHE A 238 8.32 1.05 1.65
C PHE A 238 9.11 1.62 0.47
N LEU A 239 8.46 1.74 -0.69
CA LEU A 239 9.03 2.30 -1.91
C LEU A 239 8.53 3.72 -2.14
N THR A 240 9.46 4.60 -2.54
CA THR A 240 9.17 6.00 -2.88
C THR A 240 9.78 6.38 -4.22
N ALA A 241 9.02 7.08 -5.04
CA ALA A 241 9.52 7.69 -6.27
C ALA A 241 8.94 9.09 -6.42
N LYS A 242 9.79 10.06 -6.81
CA LYS A 242 9.32 11.40 -7.15
C LYS A 242 9.00 11.47 -8.63
N PHE A 243 7.97 12.22 -8.98
CA PHE A 243 7.58 12.43 -10.36
C PHE A 243 6.96 13.82 -10.54
N ARG A 244 7.01 14.32 -11.77
CA ARG A 244 6.34 15.57 -12.13
C ARG A 244 4.98 15.23 -12.72
N ALA A 245 3.92 15.87 -12.24
CA ALA A 245 2.60 15.69 -12.80
C ALA A 245 2.62 16.06 -14.30
N PHE A 246 2.19 15.15 -15.15
CA PHE A 246 2.03 15.40 -16.59
C PHE A 246 0.59 15.13 -17.00
N LYS A 247 0.18 15.66 -18.14
CA LYS A 247 -1.18 15.55 -18.65
C LYS A 247 -1.15 15.14 -20.11
N PHE A 248 -1.99 14.18 -20.48
CA PHE A 248 -2.27 13.90 -21.88
C PHE A 248 -3.14 15.01 -22.50
N PRO A 249 -2.94 15.37 -23.77
CA PRO A 249 -3.72 16.43 -24.41
C PRO A 249 -5.23 16.12 -24.45
N GLU A 250 -5.60 14.84 -24.56
CA GLU A 250 -6.98 14.38 -24.78
C GLU A 250 -7.71 13.90 -23.51
N SER A 251 -7.04 13.87 -22.35
CA SER A 251 -7.62 13.37 -21.10
C SER A 251 -7.17 14.17 -19.89
N THR A 252 -8.06 14.33 -18.91
CA THR A 252 -7.73 14.88 -17.59
C THR A 252 -7.34 13.79 -16.60
N TYR A 253 -7.61 12.52 -16.90
CA TYR A 253 -7.26 11.41 -16.04
C TYR A 253 -5.99 10.75 -16.56
N VAL A 254 -5.06 10.51 -15.63
CA VAL A 254 -3.82 9.80 -15.87
C VAL A 254 -3.89 8.54 -15.04
N GLN A 255 -3.87 7.40 -15.70
CA GLN A 255 -3.92 6.09 -15.06
C GLN A 255 -2.52 5.46 -15.09
N PHE A 256 -2.02 5.11 -13.92
CA PHE A 256 -0.78 4.39 -13.73
C PHE A 256 -1.09 2.91 -13.58
N LYS A 257 -0.53 2.07 -14.46
CA LYS A 257 -0.60 0.61 -14.43
C LYS A 257 0.77 0.08 -13.99
N GLY A 258 0.83 -0.56 -12.83
CA GLY A 258 2.10 -1.03 -12.25
C GLY A 258 2.10 -2.54 -12.01
N THR A 259 3.29 -3.14 -12.10
CA THR A 259 3.57 -4.50 -11.65
C THR A 259 4.65 -4.43 -10.57
N VAL A 260 4.31 -4.91 -9.38
CA VAL A 260 5.16 -4.93 -8.19
C VAL A 260 5.47 -6.37 -7.85
N ASN A 261 6.73 -6.74 -7.89
CA ASN A 261 7.20 -8.03 -7.44
C ASN A 261 7.44 -7.98 -5.92
N VAL A 262 7.13 -9.08 -5.26
CA VAL A 262 7.34 -9.27 -3.82
C VAL A 262 8.33 -10.39 -3.61
N CYS A 263 9.35 -10.10 -2.82
CA CYS A 263 10.43 -11.01 -2.44
C CYS A 263 10.37 -11.32 -0.94
N LEU A 264 11.09 -12.34 -0.50
CA LEU A 264 11.32 -12.55 0.93
C LEU A 264 12.34 -11.52 1.42
N ASP A 265 12.06 -10.90 2.56
CA ASP A 265 12.90 -9.90 3.20
C ASP A 265 13.19 -8.71 2.27
N LYS A 266 14.42 -8.52 1.76
CA LYS A 266 14.74 -7.40 0.85
C LYS A 266 15.01 -7.85 -0.58
N CYS A 267 14.40 -7.16 -1.53
CA CYS A 267 14.54 -7.48 -2.95
C CYS A 267 15.92 -7.09 -3.45
N ARG A 268 16.49 -7.88 -4.35
CA ARG A 268 17.80 -7.56 -4.95
C ARG A 268 17.69 -6.36 -5.89
N GLY A 269 18.62 -5.42 -5.73
CA GLY A 269 18.82 -4.23 -6.57
C GLY A 269 18.99 -4.53 -8.07
N VAL A 270 18.88 -3.50 -8.91
CA VAL A 270 19.30 -3.45 -10.30
C VAL A 270 20.27 -2.35 -10.59
N ASP A 271 21.29 -2.78 -11.31
CA ASP A 271 22.20 -2.00 -12.11
C ASP A 271 21.51 -1.10 -13.15
N CYS A 272 21.00 0.10 -12.84
CA CYS A 272 20.52 0.98 -13.91
C CYS A 272 21.70 1.63 -14.66
N SER A 273 21.51 1.92 -15.96
CA SER A 273 22.57 2.43 -16.84
C SER A 273 23.13 3.80 -16.44
N ASN A 274 22.41 4.55 -15.60
CA ASN A 274 22.79 5.84 -15.05
C ASN A 274 23.63 5.74 -13.76
N GLY A 275 24.04 4.53 -13.34
CA GLY A 275 24.79 4.31 -12.10
C GLY A 275 23.95 4.44 -10.82
N GLN A 276 22.64 4.70 -10.95
CA GLN A 276 21.70 4.56 -9.85
C GLN A 276 21.34 3.09 -9.69
N VAL A 277 21.24 2.64 -8.45
CA VAL A 277 20.71 1.32 -8.14
C VAL A 277 19.19 1.45 -8.19
N GLY A 278 18.57 1.01 -9.29
CA GLY A 278 17.16 0.64 -9.25
C GLY A 278 17.03 -0.67 -8.47
N TYR A 279 15.85 -1.28 -8.40
CA TYR A 279 15.73 -2.69 -8.01
C TYR A 279 15.29 -3.50 -9.25
N GLY A 280 15.82 -4.69 -9.58
CA GLY A 280 15.54 -5.44 -10.85
C GLY A 280 16.39 -5.82 -12.12
N ARG A 281 17.65 -6.36 -12.06
CA ARG A 281 18.28 -7.23 -13.10
C ARG A 281 19.71 -7.65 -12.74
N ARG A 282 19.95 -8.96 -12.94
CA ARG A 282 21.25 -9.60 -13.09
C ARG A 282 21.47 -9.97 -14.55
N LYS A 283 22.74 -9.93 -15.02
CA LYS A 283 23.20 -10.37 -16.35
C LYS A 283 22.68 -11.76 -16.74
N ARG A 284 22.24 -11.86 -18.01
CA ARG A 284 22.01 -13.05 -18.89
C ARG A 284 21.76 -14.39 -18.18
N GLU A 285 20.53 -14.88 -18.33
CA GLU A 285 20.05 -16.17 -17.84
C GLU A 285 20.64 -17.37 -18.60
N VAL A 286 21.15 -18.35 -17.83
CA VAL A 286 21.45 -19.72 -18.26
C VAL A 286 20.17 -20.55 -18.02
N PRO A 287 19.78 -21.51 -18.89
CA PRO A 287 18.43 -22.09 -18.93
C PRO A 287 18.05 -23.03 -17.76
N SER A 288 18.77 -22.99 -16.65
CA SER A 288 18.54 -23.86 -15.50
C SER A 288 18.80 -23.11 -14.19
N MET A 289 17.83 -22.33 -13.71
CA MET A 289 17.89 -21.79 -12.35
C MET A 289 16.51 -21.80 -11.65
N PRO A 290 16.50 -21.85 -10.30
CA PRO A 290 15.31 -21.92 -9.43
C PRO A 290 14.36 -20.74 -9.64
N PRO A 291 13.12 -20.76 -9.07
CA PRO A 291 12.21 -19.60 -9.12
C PRO A 291 12.93 -18.32 -8.68
N ASP A 292 12.78 -17.25 -9.46
CA ASP A 292 13.40 -15.94 -9.20
C ASP A 292 13.12 -15.51 -7.75
N PRO A 293 14.14 -15.31 -6.89
CA PRO A 293 13.93 -15.00 -5.48
C PRO A 293 13.19 -13.68 -5.27
N ASN A 294 13.18 -12.81 -6.30
CA ASN A 294 12.47 -11.55 -6.25
C ASN A 294 10.97 -11.65 -6.58
N LYS A 295 10.45 -12.86 -6.91
CA LYS A 295 9.13 -13.07 -7.50
C LYS A 295 8.31 -14.14 -6.76
N VAL A 296 8.19 -14.02 -5.44
CA VAL A 296 7.29 -14.90 -4.66
C VAL A 296 5.83 -14.55 -4.97
N PHE A 297 5.52 -13.25 -4.97
CA PHE A 297 4.25 -12.72 -5.46
C PHE A 297 4.49 -11.68 -6.54
N GLU A 298 3.54 -11.60 -7.46
CA GLU A 298 3.46 -10.53 -8.45
C GLU A 298 2.14 -9.80 -8.25
N ILE A 299 2.21 -8.50 -7.99
CA ILE A 299 1.07 -7.67 -7.69
C ILE A 299 0.85 -6.66 -8.80
N THR A 300 -0.28 -6.75 -9.47
CA THR A 300 -0.73 -5.77 -10.47
C THR A 300 -1.54 -4.69 -9.77
N ILE A 301 -1.10 -3.44 -9.90
CA ILE A 301 -1.66 -2.27 -9.23
C ILE A 301 -2.13 -1.22 -10.24
N THR A 302 -3.08 -0.39 -9.83
CA THR A 302 -3.55 0.75 -10.61
C THR A 302 -3.71 1.97 -9.72
N SER A 303 -3.34 3.14 -10.21
CA SER A 303 -3.60 4.42 -9.55
C SER A 303 -4.13 5.44 -10.55
N PHE A 304 -5.02 6.32 -10.10
CA PHE A 304 -5.67 7.33 -10.95
C PHE A 304 -5.39 8.72 -10.40
N ILE A 305 -4.96 9.64 -11.27
CA ILE A 305 -4.71 11.04 -10.92
C ILE A 305 -5.50 11.94 -11.87
N LYS A 306 -6.18 12.95 -11.33
CA LYS A 306 -6.96 13.91 -12.11
C LYS A 306 -6.20 15.23 -12.27
N VAL A 307 -5.69 15.48 -13.46
CA VAL A 307 -4.88 16.66 -13.74
C VAL A 307 -5.76 17.75 -14.35
N ASN A 308 -5.91 18.86 -13.62
CA ASN A 308 -6.71 20.02 -14.05
C ASN A 308 -5.79 21.20 -14.37
N TYR A 309 -6.12 21.95 -15.43
CA TYR A 309 -5.51 23.24 -15.72
C TYR A 309 -6.42 24.34 -15.21
N ASN A 310 -6.21 24.80 -13.99
CA ASN A 310 -6.83 26.04 -13.53
C ASN A 310 -5.93 27.21 -13.94
N LYS A 311 -6.28 27.88 -15.06
CA LYS A 311 -5.55 29.08 -15.55
C LYS A 311 -5.49 30.24 -14.53
N GLY A 312 -6.24 30.17 -13.42
CA GLY A 312 -6.28 31.19 -12.37
C GLY A 312 -5.25 31.04 -11.25
N ASP A 313 -4.79 29.81 -10.94
CA ASP A 313 -3.91 29.59 -9.78
C ASP A 313 -2.42 29.83 -10.11
N SER A 314 -2.02 29.70 -11.37
CA SER A 314 -0.62 29.89 -11.78
C SER A 314 -0.14 31.34 -11.74
N LEU A 315 -1.05 32.31 -11.57
CA LEU A 315 -0.70 33.73 -11.43
C LEU A 315 -0.56 34.17 -9.97
N LEU A 316 -1.06 33.40 -9.00
CA LEU A 316 -0.95 33.76 -7.59
C LEU A 316 0.31 33.18 -6.93
N GLU A 317 0.82 32.05 -7.42
CA GLU A 317 2.06 31.44 -6.89
C GLU A 317 3.34 32.07 -7.46
N LYS A 318 3.26 32.69 -8.65
CA LYS A 318 4.39 33.43 -9.26
C LYS A 318 4.62 34.83 -8.68
N VAL A 319 3.69 35.34 -7.86
CA VAL A 319 3.79 36.70 -7.28
C VAL A 319 4.44 36.67 -5.89
N GLN A 320 4.49 35.52 -5.21
CA GLN A 320 5.02 35.41 -3.85
C GLN A 320 6.56 35.27 -3.78
N PHE A 321 7.24 35.04 -4.91
CA PHE A 321 8.70 34.84 -4.93
C PHE A 321 9.52 36.07 -5.36
N ASP A 322 8.88 37.19 -5.72
CA ASP A 322 9.58 38.35 -6.30
C ASP A 322 9.42 39.66 -5.51
N MET A 323 8.99 39.58 -4.24
CA MET A 323 8.89 40.78 -3.38
C MET A 323 9.66 40.59 -2.08
N GLY A 324 10.99 40.61 -2.23
CA GLY A 324 11.93 40.45 -1.13
C GLY A 324 13.36 40.84 -1.48
N MET A 325 13.58 41.99 -2.14
CA MET A 325 14.86 42.69 -2.06
C MET A 325 14.68 44.18 -2.40
N SER A 326 14.57 45.01 -1.36
CA SER A 326 14.61 46.47 -1.50
C SER A 326 16.03 46.94 -1.81
N GLU A 327 16.10 47.86 -2.76
CA GLU A 327 17.28 48.54 -3.27
C GLU A 327 18.14 49.22 -2.19
N SER A 328 19.46 49.20 -2.41
CA SER A 328 20.29 50.36 -2.12
C SER A 328 21.25 50.59 -3.29
N THR A 329 20.96 51.66 -4.03
CA THR A 329 21.72 52.21 -5.14
C THR A 329 23.03 52.83 -4.64
N THR A 330 24.16 52.49 -5.26
CA THR A 330 25.24 53.46 -5.55
C THR A 330 25.91 53.14 -6.88
N VAL A 331 26.27 54.22 -7.58
CA VAL A 331 26.62 54.34 -9.00
C VAL A 331 28.13 54.38 -9.17
N LEU A 332 28.69 53.70 -10.19
CA LEU A 332 29.61 54.23 -11.24
C LEU A 332 30.38 53.11 -11.98
N PRO A 333 30.74 53.28 -13.27
CA PRO A 333 31.14 52.21 -14.17
C PRO A 333 32.65 52.21 -14.50
N THR A 334 33.22 51.05 -14.86
CA THR A 334 34.37 50.97 -15.78
C THR A 334 34.61 49.54 -16.30
N ASN A 335 35.09 49.50 -17.55
CA ASN A 335 35.53 48.38 -18.37
C ASN A 335 36.56 47.46 -17.70
N ASP A 336 36.63 46.17 -18.08
CA ASP A 336 37.64 45.66 -19.03
C ASP A 336 37.70 44.11 -19.07
N ILE A 337 38.39 43.69 -20.12
CA ILE A 337 38.56 42.38 -20.78
C ILE A 337 39.42 41.40 -19.94
N ILE A 338 39.25 40.08 -20.19
CA ILE A 338 40.30 39.04 -20.44
C ILE A 338 40.07 37.71 -19.70
N ASN A 339 39.99 36.66 -20.53
CA ASN A 339 40.36 35.24 -20.33
C ASN A 339 41.13 34.89 -19.05
N ASN A 340 40.80 33.75 -18.41
CA ASN A 340 41.69 32.59 -18.56
C ASN A 340 41.07 31.25 -18.16
N LYS A 341 41.72 30.26 -18.76
CA LYS A 341 41.41 28.86 -18.92
C LYS A 341 42.15 28.01 -17.87
N ASN A 342 41.78 26.73 -17.86
CA ASN A 342 42.50 25.56 -17.34
C ASN A 342 42.17 25.17 -15.90
N ASP A 343 42.27 23.92 -15.46
CA ASP A 343 42.24 22.54 -15.98
C ASP A 343 42.64 21.69 -14.74
N HIS A 344 42.65 20.36 -14.85
CA HIS A 344 43.13 19.33 -13.90
C HIS A 344 42.00 18.58 -13.17
N GLN A 345 41.53 17.44 -13.68
CA GLN A 345 42.13 16.07 -13.70
C GLN A 345 42.20 15.35 -12.35
N HIS A 346 41.37 14.29 -12.29
CA HIS A 346 41.67 12.92 -11.85
C HIS A 346 42.45 12.67 -10.56
N LEU A 347 41.82 11.92 -9.64
CA LEU A 347 42.50 10.85 -8.91
C LEU A 347 41.54 9.65 -8.75
N LYS A 348 41.92 8.52 -9.36
CA LYS A 348 41.40 7.17 -9.07
C LYS A 348 42.22 6.59 -7.92
N LEU A 349 41.59 5.83 -7.04
CA LEU A 349 42.27 4.85 -6.20
C LEU A 349 41.46 3.54 -6.22
N ASP A 350 42.13 2.46 -6.61
CA ASP A 350 41.60 1.10 -6.71
C ASP A 350 41.76 0.34 -5.38
N THR A 351 40.81 -0.58 -5.16
CA THR A 351 40.88 -1.87 -4.44
C THR A 351 41.30 -1.92 -2.97
N GLU A 352 40.43 -2.52 -2.13
CA GLU A 352 40.77 -3.76 -1.42
C GLU A 352 39.51 -4.52 -0.97
N GLU A 353 39.56 -5.83 -1.16
CA GLU A 353 38.53 -6.84 -0.96
C GLU A 353 38.70 -7.43 0.45
N ILE A 354 37.72 -7.27 1.34
CA ILE A 354 37.71 -7.96 2.64
C ILE A 354 36.45 -8.80 2.75
N ARG A 355 36.68 -10.11 2.71
CA ARG A 355 35.76 -11.19 3.04
C ARG A 355 35.74 -11.35 4.56
N GLU A 356 34.61 -11.05 5.20
CA GLU A 356 34.31 -11.51 6.55
C GLU A 356 33.00 -12.30 6.55
N ASP A 357 33.15 -13.63 6.68
CA ASP A 357 32.11 -14.53 7.12
C ASP A 357 31.90 -14.31 8.62
N LEU A 358 30.73 -13.87 9.05
CA LEU A 358 30.30 -13.94 10.45
C LEU A 358 28.89 -14.53 10.52
N MET A 359 28.86 -15.80 10.93
CA MET A 359 27.70 -16.53 11.44
C MET A 359 27.21 -15.84 12.71
N TYR A 360 25.90 -15.58 12.81
CA TYR A 360 25.30 -15.08 14.05
C TYR A 360 24.66 -16.22 14.85
N THR A 361 24.79 -16.15 16.17
CA THR A 361 23.97 -16.87 17.14
C THR A 361 23.23 -15.81 17.97
N ILE A 362 21.90 -15.77 17.87
CA ILE A 362 21.07 -14.94 18.77
C ILE A 362 20.66 -15.84 19.93
N ILE A 363 21.11 -15.47 21.14
CA ILE A 363 20.57 -15.94 22.40
C ILE A 363 19.67 -14.81 22.90
N GLU A 364 18.36 -15.02 22.96
CA GLU A 364 17.45 -14.07 23.63
C GLU A 364 17.20 -14.51 25.08
N GLU A 365 17.60 -13.65 26.01
CA GLU A 365 17.19 -13.70 27.41
C GLU A 365 15.73 -13.26 27.55
N LYS A 366 14.94 -14.10 28.22
CA LYS A 366 13.53 -13.86 28.51
C LYS A 366 13.40 -12.84 29.65
N HIS A 367 13.24 -11.56 29.33
CA HIS A 367 12.73 -10.58 30.27
C HIS A 367 11.20 -10.68 30.35
N ASN A 368 10.69 -11.24 31.46
CA ASN A 368 9.30 -11.13 31.87
C ASN A 368 8.95 -9.66 32.08
N SER A 369 8.36 -9.02 31.07
CA SER A 369 7.67 -7.75 31.20
C SER A 369 6.18 -8.04 31.38
N ALA A 370 5.70 -7.76 32.59
CA ALA A 370 4.29 -7.75 32.91
C ALA A 370 3.58 -6.72 32.02
N VAL A 371 2.63 -7.18 31.21
CA VAL A 371 1.70 -6.31 30.48
C VAL A 371 0.64 -5.82 31.49
N PRO A 372 0.37 -4.50 31.58
CA PRO A 372 -0.64 -3.97 32.48
C PRO A 372 -2.02 -4.37 31.97
N LEU A 373 -2.78 -5.07 32.82
CA LEU A 373 -4.21 -5.23 32.64
C LEU A 373 -4.87 -3.85 32.70
N SER A 374 -5.68 -3.55 31.70
CA SER A 374 -6.54 -2.37 31.63
C SER A 374 -7.26 -2.14 32.97
N GLU A 375 -6.95 -1.02 33.64
CA GLU A 375 -7.52 -0.63 34.94
C GLU A 375 -9.04 -0.37 34.92
N SER A 376 -9.68 -0.45 33.75
CA SER A 376 -11.10 -0.12 33.59
C SER A 376 -12.05 -1.26 33.93
N ILE A 377 -11.63 -2.54 33.87
CA ILE A 377 -12.53 -3.69 34.06
C ILE A 377 -12.53 -4.20 35.51
N ILE A 378 -11.38 -4.10 36.19
CA ILE A 378 -11.23 -4.57 37.58
C ILE A 378 -11.94 -3.62 38.56
N SER A 379 -11.95 -2.31 38.29
CA SER A 379 -12.64 -1.32 39.12
C SER A 379 -14.17 -1.49 39.10
N PHE A 380 -14.74 -1.88 37.96
CA PHE A 380 -16.18 -2.17 37.84
C PHE A 380 -16.59 -3.44 38.59
N ALA A 381 -15.79 -4.50 38.53
CA ALA A 381 -16.08 -5.74 39.26
C ALA A 381 -16.02 -5.55 40.79
N PHE A 382 -15.05 -4.76 41.28
CA PHE A 382 -14.90 -4.49 42.71
C PHE A 382 -16.00 -3.58 43.26
N ALA A 383 -16.47 -2.60 42.48
CA ALA A 383 -17.58 -1.73 42.88
C ALA A 383 -18.93 -2.47 42.91
N VAL A 384 -19.16 -3.41 41.98
CA VAL A 384 -20.36 -4.27 41.99
C VAL A 384 -20.32 -5.24 43.18
N LEU A 385 -19.15 -5.77 43.52
CA LEU A 385 -19.01 -6.65 44.69
C LEU A 385 -19.24 -5.90 46.01
N LEU A 386 -18.69 -4.69 46.16
CA LEU A 386 -18.89 -3.87 47.37
C LEU A 386 -20.34 -3.41 47.55
N THR A 387 -21.05 -3.09 46.46
CA THR A 387 -22.48 -2.71 46.54
C THR A 387 -23.41 -3.89 46.81
N LEU A 388 -23.04 -5.10 46.37
CA LEU A 388 -23.74 -6.32 46.74
C LEU A 388 -23.54 -6.68 48.22
N ILE A 389 -22.32 -6.50 48.75
CA ILE A 389 -22.02 -6.78 50.16
C ILE A 389 -22.72 -5.76 51.08
N HIS A 390 -22.86 -4.50 50.67
CA HIS A 390 -23.52 -3.46 51.47
C HIS A 390 -25.07 -3.53 51.46
N ASN A 391 -25.67 -4.36 50.59
CA ASN A 391 -27.12 -4.61 50.58
C ASN A 391 -27.50 -5.92 51.30
N VAL A 392 -26.52 -6.69 51.77
CA VAL A 392 -26.72 -7.97 52.48
C VAL A 392 -26.39 -7.86 53.97
N LEU A 393 -25.68 -6.82 54.41
CA LEU A 393 -25.67 -6.33 55.80
C LEU A 393 -26.65 -5.17 55.96
#